data_AF-A0A4R5K8X3-F1
#
_entry.id   AF-A0A4R5K8X3-F1
#
_cell.length_a   1.000
_cell.length_b   1.000
_cell.length_c   1.000
_cell.angle_alpha   90.00
_cell.angle_beta   90.00
_cell.angle_gamma   90.00
#
_symmetry.space_group_name_H-M   'P 1'
#
loop_
_entity.id
_entity.type
_entity.pdbx_description
1 polymer ?
#
loop_
_entity_poly.entity_id
_entity_poly.type
_entity_poly.pdbx_seq_one_letter_code
_entity_poly.pdbx_strand_id
1 'polypeptide(L)' 'MKFRLGDPVRVIASFSQYFDQVGTVADIKENQSARFHVAGIEDYPLWFEPHELILAEPPQEQP' A
#
# COMPACT_ATOMS: atom_id res chain seq x y z
N MET A 1 2.76 13.18 6.23
CA MET A 1 2.72 12.05 5.28
C MET A 1 2.86 10.74 6.05
N LYS A 2 1.95 9.77 5.81
CA LYS A 2 1.87 8.52 6.58
C LYS A 2 2.74 7.39 6.00
N PHE A 3 3.00 7.40 4.69
CA PHE A 3 3.82 6.41 3.97
C PHE A 3 4.82 7.10 3.06
N ARG A 4 5.90 6.40 2.70
CA ARG A 4 6.98 6.83 1.81
C ARG A 4 7.18 5.83 0.66
N LEU A 5 7.82 6.28 -0.42
CA LEU A 5 8.22 5.40 -1.51
C LEU A 5 9.12 4.28 -0.99
N GLY A 6 8.83 3.05 -1.37
CA GLY A 6 9.53 1.85 -0.91
C GLY A 6 8.99 1.25 0.39
N ASP A 7 8.05 1.93 1.09
CA ASP A 7 7.47 1.34 2.30
C ASP A 7 6.62 0.11 1.95
N PRO A 8 6.81 -1.01 2.66
CA PRO A 8 5.89 -2.13 2.56
C PRO A 8 4.57 -1.75 3.23
N VAL A 9 3.47 -1.93 2.50
CA VAL A 9 2.12 -1.59 2.98
C VAL A 9 1.18 -2.75 2.75
N ARG A 10 0.26 -2.92 3.70
CA ARG A 10 -0.85 -3.86 3.59
C ARG A 10 -2.13 -3.11 3.28
N VAL A 11 -2.91 -3.65 2.35
CA VAL A 11 -4.22 -3.13 1.99
C VAL A 11 -5.25 -3.57 3.03
N ILE A 12 -5.93 -2.62 3.67
CA ILE A 12 -7.01 -2.85 4.64
C ILE A 12 -8.37 -2.34 4.14
N ALA A 13 -8.46 -1.96 2.86
CA ALA A 13 -9.73 -1.61 2.23
C ALA A 13 -10.66 -2.83 2.14
N SER A 14 -11.65 -2.91 3.04
CA SER A 14 -12.53 -4.09 3.19
C SER A 14 -13.29 -4.51 1.93
N PHE A 15 -13.50 -3.59 0.98
CA PHE A 15 -14.20 -3.86 -0.29
C PHE A 15 -13.24 -4.10 -1.47
N SER A 16 -11.92 -4.08 -1.21
CA SER A 16 -10.91 -4.35 -2.23
C SER A 16 -10.66 -5.84 -2.37
N GLN A 17 -10.54 -6.33 -3.61
CA GLN A 17 -10.09 -7.71 -3.88
C GLN A 17 -8.64 -7.97 -3.42
N TYR A 18 -7.90 -6.90 -3.11
CA TYR A 18 -6.53 -6.96 -2.61
C TYR A 18 -6.45 -6.84 -1.08
N PHE A 19 -7.58 -6.93 -0.38
CA PHE A 19 -7.61 -6.89 1.08
C PHE A 19 -6.64 -7.93 1.69
N ASP A 20 -5.92 -7.50 2.72
CA ASP A 20 -4.86 -8.23 3.45
C ASP A 20 -3.61 -8.58 2.61
N GLN A 21 -3.54 -8.17 1.33
CA GLN A 21 -2.33 -8.31 0.54
C GLN A 21 -1.29 -7.25 0.91
N VAL A 22 -0.01 -7.63 0.81
CA VAL A 22 1.13 -6.76 1.06
C VAL A 22 1.79 -6.41 -0.27
N GLY A 23 1.98 -5.12 -0.50
CA GLY A 23 2.76 -4.61 -1.61
C GLY A 23 3.70 -3.51 -1.16
N THR A 24 4.27 -2.78 -2.11
CA THR A 24 5.23 -1.71 -1.85
C THR A 24 4.74 -0.41 -2.44
N VAL A 25 4.84 0.69 -1.70
CA VAL A 25 4.51 2.02 -2.23
C VAL A 25 5.47 2.39 -3.35
N ALA A 26 4.96 2.41 -4.58
CA ALA A 26 5.75 2.67 -5.79
C ALA A 26 5.59 4.10 -6.31
N ASP A 27 4.47 4.77 -6.02
CA ASP A 27 4.24 6.16 -6.39
C ASP A 27 3.32 6.88 -5.37
N ILE A 28 3.43 8.20 -5.27
CA ILE A 28 2.67 9.05 -4.35
C ILE A 28 2.14 10.27 -5.10
N LYS A 29 0.82 10.45 -5.12
CA LYS A 29 0.16 11.65 -5.66
C LYS A 29 -0.32 12.55 -4.55
N GLU A 30 0.36 13.69 -4.37
CA GLU A 30 0.02 14.74 -3.41
C GLU A 30 -1.14 15.65 -3.89
N ASN A 31 -2.28 15.04 -4.25
CA ASN A 31 -3.52 15.77 -4.52
C ASN A 31 -4.33 15.96 -3.22
N GLN A 32 -5.56 16.48 -3.32
CA GLN A 32 -6.44 16.79 -2.17
C GLN A 32 -6.60 15.65 -1.13
N SER A 33 -6.47 14.38 -1.53
CA SER A 33 -6.60 13.22 -0.62
C SER A 33 -5.33 12.40 -0.41
N ALA A 34 -4.19 12.76 -1.02
CA ALA A 34 -2.94 11.98 -1.05
C ALA A 34 -3.14 10.48 -1.39
N ARG A 35 -2.89 10.08 -2.65
CA ARG A 35 -3.05 8.68 -3.08
C ARG A 35 -1.72 7.95 -3.21
N PHE A 36 -1.69 6.68 -2.83
CA PHE A 36 -0.51 5.81 -2.87
C PHE A 36 -0.71 4.69 -3.87
N HIS A 37 0.23 4.52 -4.80
CA HIS A 37 0.25 3.38 -5.69
C HIS A 37 1.01 2.24 -5.04
N VAL A 38 0.40 1.06 -4.99
CA VAL A 38 0.97 -0.14 -4.35
C VAL A 38 1.32 -1.17 -5.43
N ALA A 39 2.62 -1.40 -5.63
CA ALA A 39 3.11 -2.41 -6.56
C ALA A 39 3.24 -3.78 -5.90
N GLY A 40 3.22 -4.84 -6.72
CA GLY A 40 3.47 -6.23 -6.29
C GLY A 40 2.22 -7.05 -5.96
N ILE A 41 1.03 -6.44 -6.02
CA ILE A 41 -0.26 -7.11 -5.78
C ILE A 41 -1.14 -7.18 -7.04
N GLU A 42 -0.72 -6.56 -8.15
CA GLU A 42 -1.53 -6.41 -9.37
C GLU A 42 -0.70 -6.08 -10.61
N ASP A 43 -1.33 -6.22 -11.79
CA ASP A 43 -0.73 -5.96 -13.11
C ASP A 43 -0.94 -4.52 -13.63
N TYR A 44 -1.81 -3.73 -13.00
CA TYR A 44 -2.11 -2.34 -13.36
C TYR A 44 -1.85 -1.40 -12.17
N PRO A 45 -1.88 -0.06 -12.31
CA PRO A 45 -1.65 0.82 -11.16
C PRO A 45 -2.95 1.12 -10.39
N LEU A 46 -3.14 0.54 -9.19
CA LEU A 46 -4.17 0.96 -8.24
C LEU A 46 -3.65 2.01 -7.29
N TRP A 47 -4.59 2.86 -6.90
CA TRP A 47 -4.35 3.98 -6.02
C TRP A 47 -5.22 3.81 -4.78
N PHE A 48 -4.56 3.77 -3.63
CA PHE A 48 -5.21 3.64 -2.33
C PHE A 48 -5.09 4.95 -1.55
N GLU A 49 -6.08 5.24 -0.73
CA GLU A 49 -6.08 6.36 0.20
C GLU A 49 -5.30 6.01 1.50
N PRO A 50 -4.87 7.01 2.30
CA PRO A 50 -4.03 6.76 3.47
C PRO A 50 -4.69 5.91 4.57
N HIS A 51 -6.03 5.83 4.55
CA HIS A 51 -6.83 5.04 5.49
C HIS A 51 -7.11 3.63 4.99
N GLU A 52 -6.84 3.35 3.73
CA GLU A 52 -6.97 2.02 3.10
C GLU A 52 -5.69 1.20 3.20
N LEU A 53 -4.61 1.80 3.73
CA LEU A 53 -3.30 1.19 3.89
C LEU A 53 -2.84 1.25 5.35
N ILE A 54 -2.02 0.26 5.71
CA ILE A 54 -1.20 0.26 6.93
C ILE A 54 0.23 -0.15 6.57
N LEU A 55 1.23 0.25 7.37
CA LEU A 55 2.59 -0.25 7.19
C LEU A 55 2.58 -1.75 7.48
N ALA A 56 3.10 -2.54 6.54
CA ALA A 56 3.36 -3.93 6.79
C ALA A 56 4.69 -4.03 7.56
N GLU A 57 4.74 -4.88 8.59
CA GLU A 57 6.02 -5.23 9.18
C GLU A 57 6.88 -5.90 8.08
N PRO A 58 8.19 -5.60 8.00
CA PRO A 58 9.06 -6.38 7.14
C PRO A 58 8.88 -7.85 7.52
N PRO A 59 8.84 -8.78 6.54
CA PRO A 59 8.69 -10.20 6.85
C PRO A 59 9.75 -10.53 7.89
N GLN A 60 9.30 -10.88 9.10
CA GLN A 60 10.20 -11.42 10.10
C GLN A 60 10.77 -12.67 9.45
N GLU A 61 12.04 -12.62 9.04
CA GLU A 61 12.81 -13.81 8.70
C GLU A 61 12.70 -14.71 9.93
N GLN A 62 11.79 -15.69 9.87
CA GLN A 62 11.68 -16.70 10.90
C GLN A 62 13.00 -17.48 10.88
N PRO A 63 13.72 -17.54 12.02
CA PRO A 63 15.03 -18.18 12.10
C PRO A 63 14.97 -19.70 11.87
#